data_AF-A0A964NSA4-F1
#
_entry.id   AF-A0A964NSA4-F1
#
_cell.length_a   1.000
_cell.length_b   1.000
_cell.length_c   1.000
_cell.angle_alpha   90.00
_cell.angle_beta   90.00
_cell.angle_gamma   90.00
#
_symmetry.space_group_name_H-M   'P 1'
#
loop_
_entity.id
_entity.type
_entity.pdbx_description
1 polymer ?
#
loop_
_entity_poly.entity_id
_entity_poly.type
_entity_poly.pdbx_seq_one_letter_code
_entity_poly.pdbx_strand_id
1 'polypeptide(L)'
;MSRRAFRRWLSPTAALLATAALLWQPAFVLACALAEDAQAYQPSVAEMREALEGAARAQLGAAYPPVPKLESGHPTATPISAEMPCAILKSIAWVEGAWQQAAGSVAEGATGPVKRSGSCGYGAMQITSGMRNPGDLPPHTQQRIGADYRYNAAWGAQLLAEKWNAGDFFGAVMGDRNPSVGEHWYYAVWAYNQFTFRNNPNNPDYPANRPTFDGTQSKANYPYQELVWGYMANPPKRGGVALWTPVALGLPDRALVGQTPGPLPRPAAPHPVACVAAVSPPLDRRLFFPHTAKRAGI
;
A
#
# COMPACT_ATOMS: atom_id res chain seq x y z
N MET A 1 4.68 -80.42 -64.79
CA MET A 1 5.16 -79.19 -65.46
C MET A 1 4.25 -78.03 -65.08
N SER A 2 4.78 -76.93 -64.52
CA SER A 2 4.20 -75.56 -64.40
C SER A 2 2.78 -75.41 -63.80
N ARG A 3 2.44 -74.48 -62.90
CA ARG A 3 3.03 -73.19 -62.51
C ARG A 3 2.38 -72.72 -61.18
N ARG A 4 3.26 -72.36 -60.24
CA ARG A 4 3.26 -71.20 -59.33
C ARG A 4 2.03 -70.91 -58.43
N ALA A 5 2.27 -71.16 -57.15
CA ALA A 5 1.55 -70.67 -55.99
C ALA A 5 1.83 -69.18 -55.71
N PHE A 6 0.83 -68.47 -55.19
CA PHE A 6 1.02 -67.23 -54.42
C PHE A 6 0.35 -67.42 -53.06
N ARG A 7 1.17 -67.68 -52.03
CA ARG A 7 0.79 -67.71 -50.61
C ARG A 7 0.70 -66.26 -50.13
N ARG A 8 -0.47 -65.84 -49.61
CA ARG A 8 -0.57 -64.67 -48.73
C ARG A 8 -0.32 -65.11 -47.29
N TRP A 9 0.69 -64.54 -46.65
CA TRP A 9 0.98 -64.65 -45.21
C TRP A 9 0.63 -63.31 -44.53
N LEU A 10 -0.26 -63.39 -43.52
CA LEU A 10 -0.23 -62.84 -42.14
C LEU A 10 0.83 -61.75 -41.82
N SER A 11 0.66 -60.71 -40.99
CA SER A 11 -0.38 -60.23 -40.03
C SER A 11 -0.04 -58.74 -39.70
N PRO A 12 -0.13 -58.24 -38.44
CA PRO A 12 -1.17 -57.38 -37.89
C PRO A 12 -0.68 -55.93 -37.62
N THR A 13 -1.57 -54.95 -37.47
CA THR A 13 -1.26 -53.75 -36.68
C THR A 13 -2.53 -53.20 -36.04
N ALA A 14 -2.59 -53.35 -34.72
CA ALA A 14 -3.52 -52.66 -33.85
C ALA A 14 -3.17 -51.17 -33.82
N ALA A 15 -4.16 -50.30 -34.03
CA ALA A 15 -4.06 -48.88 -33.68
C ALA A 15 -4.92 -48.65 -32.44
N LEU A 16 -4.24 -48.51 -31.30
CA LEU A 16 -4.78 -48.08 -30.03
C LEU A 16 -5.48 -46.72 -30.19
N LEU A 17 -6.75 -46.65 -29.81
CA LEU A 17 -7.44 -45.40 -29.49
C LEU A 17 -6.84 -44.85 -28.18
N ALA A 18 -5.85 -43.97 -28.29
CA ALA A 18 -5.39 -43.17 -27.17
C ALA A 18 -6.44 -42.10 -26.86
N THR A 19 -7.12 -42.25 -25.72
CA THR A 19 -7.95 -41.20 -25.13
C THR A 19 -7.06 -40.01 -24.79
N ALA A 20 -7.20 -38.93 -25.56
CA ALA A 20 -6.64 -37.64 -25.20
C ALA A 20 -7.40 -37.09 -23.98
N ALA A 21 -6.91 -37.42 -22.78
CA ALA A 21 -7.25 -36.67 -21.58
C ALA A 21 -6.72 -35.25 -21.78
N LEU A 22 -7.62 -34.32 -22.14
CA LEU A 22 -7.35 -32.90 -22.08
C LEU A 22 -6.88 -32.57 -20.66
N LEU A 23 -5.59 -32.27 -20.54
CA LEU A 23 -5.02 -31.63 -19.37
C LEU A 23 -5.64 -30.23 -19.27
N TRP A 24 -6.78 -30.14 -18.57
CA TRP A 24 -7.30 -28.87 -18.10
C TRP A 24 -6.36 -28.42 -16.98
N GLN A 25 -5.30 -27.70 -17.35
CA GLN A 25 -4.54 -26.98 -16.34
C GLN A 25 -5.47 -25.92 -15.77
N PRO A 26 -5.78 -25.92 -14.46
CA PRO A 26 -6.48 -24.81 -13.88
C PRO A 26 -5.63 -23.58 -14.16
N ALA A 27 -6.25 -22.54 -14.72
CA ALA A 27 -5.64 -21.22 -14.75
C ALA A 27 -5.08 -20.97 -13.35
N PHE A 28 -3.79 -20.62 -13.25
CA PHE A 28 -3.17 -20.27 -11.98
C PHE A 28 -3.99 -19.12 -11.37
N VAL A 29 -4.97 -19.45 -10.53
CA VAL A 29 -5.59 -18.49 -9.64
C VAL A 29 -4.44 -18.07 -8.76
N LEU A 30 -4.04 -16.81 -8.89
CA LEU A 30 -2.97 -16.24 -8.10
C LEU A 30 -3.43 -16.29 -6.64
N ALA A 31 -3.02 -17.34 -5.93
CA ALA A 31 -3.36 -17.54 -4.55
C ALA A 31 -2.60 -16.51 -3.72
N CYS A 32 -3.25 -15.39 -3.43
CA CYS A 32 -2.70 -14.38 -2.53
C CYS A 32 -2.48 -14.99 -1.13
N ALA A 33 -1.64 -14.35 -0.31
CA ALA A 33 -1.22 -14.91 0.99
C ALA A 33 -2.35 -15.34 1.94
N LEU A 34 -3.47 -14.63 1.96
CA LEU A 34 -4.63 -14.96 2.78
C LEU A 34 -5.73 -15.63 1.97
N ALA A 35 -6.43 -16.57 2.61
CA ALA A 35 -7.62 -17.21 2.05
C ALA A 35 -8.68 -16.17 1.65
N GLU A 36 -9.55 -16.53 0.70
CA GLU A 36 -10.59 -15.63 0.18
C GLU A 36 -11.62 -15.21 1.23
N ASP A 37 -11.83 -16.05 2.24
CA ASP A 37 -12.73 -15.81 3.37
C ASP A 37 -12.02 -15.18 4.58
N ALA A 38 -10.78 -14.72 4.45
CA ALA A 38 -10.09 -14.00 5.51
C ALA A 38 -10.90 -12.74 5.91
N GLN A 39 -10.98 -12.49 7.21
CA GLN A 39 -11.79 -11.41 7.78
C GLN A 39 -10.94 -10.29 8.39
N ALA A 40 -11.43 -9.06 8.33
CA ALA A 40 -10.88 -7.90 9.00
C ALA A 40 -11.99 -7.06 9.64
N TYR A 41 -11.65 -6.43 10.77
CA TYR A 41 -12.45 -5.35 11.34
C TYR A 41 -12.26 -4.08 10.49
N GLN A 42 -13.35 -3.40 10.13
CA GLN A 42 -13.29 -2.08 9.51
C GLN A 42 -13.28 -0.99 10.61
N PRO A 43 -12.15 -0.31 10.83
CA PRO A 43 -12.08 0.75 11.82
C PRO A 43 -12.94 1.94 11.44
N SER A 44 -13.41 2.64 12.48
CA SER A 44 -13.95 3.98 12.35
C SER A 44 -12.90 4.98 11.85
N VAL A 45 -13.35 6.13 11.37
CA VAL A 45 -12.46 7.24 11.00
C VAL A 45 -11.49 7.63 12.11
N ALA A 46 -11.96 7.66 13.37
CA ALA A 46 -11.14 8.03 14.51
C ALA A 46 -10.05 6.99 14.79
N GLU A 47 -10.40 5.70 14.79
CA GLU A 47 -9.46 4.61 15.00
C GLU A 47 -8.39 4.54 13.91
N MET A 48 -8.79 4.66 12.63
CA MET A 48 -7.83 4.65 11.52
C MET A 48 -6.91 5.87 11.58
N ARG A 49 -7.44 7.05 11.91
CA ARG A 49 -6.62 8.26 12.11
C ARG A 49 -5.58 8.02 13.20
N GLU A 50 -5.99 7.54 14.37
CA GLU A 50 -5.10 7.26 15.49
C GLU A 50 -4.02 6.23 15.11
N ALA A 51 -4.39 5.17 14.39
CA ALA A 51 -3.44 4.16 13.92
C ALA A 51 -2.39 4.74 12.97
N LEU A 52 -2.79 5.54 11.99
CA LEU A 52 -1.88 6.17 11.05
C LEU A 52 -0.99 7.22 11.72
N GLU A 53 -1.53 8.01 12.65
CA GLU A 53 -0.73 8.98 13.41
C GLU A 53 0.27 8.29 14.34
N GLY A 54 -0.15 7.22 15.04
CA GLY A 54 0.72 6.41 15.86
C GLY A 54 1.81 5.72 15.05
N ALA A 55 1.48 5.18 13.88
CA ALA A 55 2.44 4.56 12.96
C ALA A 55 3.47 5.58 12.46
N ALA A 56 3.01 6.77 12.06
CA ALA A 56 3.88 7.84 11.57
C ALA A 56 4.87 8.37 12.62
N ARG A 57 4.53 8.27 13.92
CA ARG A 57 5.41 8.61 15.04
C ARG A 57 6.21 7.41 15.59
N ALA A 58 6.08 6.23 15.00
CA ALA A 58 6.63 4.97 15.53
C ALA A 58 6.19 4.66 16.98
N GLN A 59 4.94 5.00 17.33
CA GLN A 59 4.41 4.98 18.71
C GLN A 59 3.31 3.92 18.96
N LEU A 60 3.09 2.98 18.03
CA LEU A 60 2.09 1.92 18.23
C LEU A 60 2.52 0.84 19.25
N GLY A 61 3.80 0.82 19.63
CA GLY A 61 4.37 -0.09 20.62
C GLY A 61 4.97 -1.37 20.02
N ALA A 62 5.64 -2.15 20.86
CA ALA A 62 6.46 -3.30 20.43
C ALA A 62 5.67 -4.48 19.84
N ALA A 63 4.34 -4.48 19.95
CA ALA A 63 3.48 -5.47 19.33
C ALA A 63 3.31 -5.26 17.81
N TYR A 64 3.82 -4.17 17.25
CA TYR A 64 3.69 -3.84 15.82
C TYR A 64 5.07 -3.75 15.17
N PRO A 65 5.15 -3.83 13.82
CA PRO A 65 6.41 -3.72 13.11
C PRO A 65 7.13 -2.42 13.49
N PRO A 66 8.42 -2.49 13.85
CA PRO A 66 9.17 -1.31 14.19
C PRO A 66 9.42 -0.47 12.94
N VAL A 67 9.25 0.85 13.06
CA VAL A 67 9.68 1.77 12.02
C VAL A 67 11.18 2.02 12.22
N PRO A 68 12.05 1.76 11.21
CA PRO A 68 13.48 1.99 11.34
C PRO A 68 13.77 3.49 11.50
N LYS A 69 14.92 3.81 12.11
CA LYS A 69 15.44 5.19 12.14
C LYS A 69 15.49 5.78 10.74
N LEU A 70 15.28 7.09 10.64
CA LEU A 70 15.36 7.81 9.37
C LEU A 70 16.76 8.37 9.17
N GLU A 71 17.30 8.17 7.97
CA GLU A 71 18.53 8.82 7.53
C GLU A 71 18.26 10.30 7.24
N SER A 72 18.79 11.21 8.07
CA SER A 72 18.61 12.66 7.91
C SER A 72 19.91 13.33 7.48
N GLY A 73 19.87 14.15 6.42
CA GLY A 73 21.06 14.77 5.84
C GLY A 73 21.47 14.15 4.50
N HIS A 74 22.07 14.96 3.64
CA HIS A 74 22.70 14.57 2.38
C HIS A 74 23.80 15.59 2.02
N PRO A 75 25.01 15.18 1.56
CA PRO A 75 25.43 13.84 1.18
C PRO A 75 25.81 12.92 2.35
N THR A 76 25.88 13.44 3.57
CA THR A 76 26.14 12.64 4.77
C THR A 76 24.89 12.57 5.62
N ALA A 77 24.35 11.36 5.79
CA ALA A 77 23.17 11.11 6.61
C ALA A 77 23.54 10.73 8.05
N THR A 78 22.68 11.10 8.99
CA THR A 78 22.72 10.66 10.38
C THR A 78 21.39 10.00 10.73
N PRO A 79 21.39 8.81 11.37
CA PRO A 79 20.17 8.16 11.80
C PRO A 79 19.48 8.91 12.95
N ILE A 80 18.22 9.30 12.75
CA ILE A 80 17.36 9.93 13.77
C ILE A 80 16.15 9.05 14.10
N SER A 81 15.47 9.34 15.21
CA SER A 81 14.19 8.72 15.53
C SER A 81 13.19 8.92 14.40
N ALA A 82 12.40 7.88 14.11
CA ALA A 82 11.44 7.93 13.02
C ALA A 82 10.21 8.75 13.38
N GLU A 83 10.09 9.91 12.75
CA GLU A 83 8.85 10.68 12.72
C GLU A 83 8.62 11.17 11.29
N MET A 84 7.57 10.64 10.65
CA MET A 84 7.15 11.06 9.32
C MET A 84 5.92 11.97 9.39
N PRO A 85 5.70 12.84 8.40
CA PRO A 85 4.54 13.72 8.39
C PRO A 85 3.23 12.92 8.39
N CYS A 86 2.41 13.11 9.42
CA CYS A 86 1.09 12.49 9.56
C CYS A 86 0.25 12.61 8.27
N ALA A 87 0.28 13.80 7.63
CA ALA A 87 -0.50 14.08 6.44
C ALA A 87 -0.05 13.24 5.23
N ILE A 88 1.25 12.94 5.10
CA ILE A 88 1.78 12.09 4.02
C ILE A 88 1.28 10.65 4.21
N LEU A 89 1.46 10.05 5.39
CA LEU A 89 1.05 8.67 5.61
C LEU A 89 -0.48 8.50 5.47
N LYS A 90 -1.25 9.48 5.96
CA LYS A 90 -2.71 9.54 5.77
C LYS A 90 -3.12 9.62 4.31
N SER A 91 -2.41 10.41 3.51
CA SER A 91 -2.67 10.58 2.09
C SER A 91 -2.30 9.33 1.29
N ILE A 92 -1.18 8.67 1.63
CA ILE A 92 -0.81 7.34 1.09
C ILE A 92 -1.92 6.34 1.40
N ALA A 93 -2.33 6.20 2.67
CA ALA A 93 -3.40 5.27 3.07
C ALA A 93 -4.73 5.55 2.34
N TRP A 94 -4.97 6.80 1.96
CA TRP A 94 -6.15 7.16 1.17
C TRP A 94 -6.00 6.77 -0.30
N VAL A 95 -4.87 7.09 -0.93
CA VAL A 95 -4.59 6.72 -2.33
C VAL A 95 -4.61 5.21 -2.50
N GLU A 96 -3.98 4.48 -1.57
CA GLU A 96 -3.89 3.02 -1.58
C GLU A 96 -5.23 2.36 -1.29
N GLY A 97 -5.83 2.69 -0.14
CA GLY A 97 -6.94 1.90 0.40
C GLY A 97 -8.19 2.68 0.76
N ALA A 98 -8.24 4.00 0.53
CA ALA A 98 -9.33 4.87 0.98
C ALA A 98 -9.65 4.71 2.49
N TRP A 99 -8.63 4.42 3.30
CA TRP A 99 -8.74 4.14 4.75
C TRP A 99 -9.60 2.90 5.09
N GLN A 100 -9.73 1.95 4.17
CA GLN A 100 -10.45 0.69 4.38
C GLN A 100 -9.48 -0.44 4.73
N GLN A 101 -9.69 -1.10 5.87
CA GLN A 101 -8.99 -2.34 6.22
C GLN A 101 -9.77 -3.58 5.72
N ALA A 102 -11.09 -3.56 5.88
CA ALA A 102 -11.98 -4.57 5.34
C ALA A 102 -12.50 -4.14 3.95
N ALA A 103 -13.13 -5.06 3.23
CA ALA A 103 -13.72 -4.82 1.92
C ALA A 103 -14.70 -3.64 1.98
N GLY A 104 -14.87 -2.92 0.86
CA GLY A 104 -15.67 -1.69 0.83
C GLY A 104 -17.16 -1.87 1.12
N SER A 105 -17.66 -3.11 1.14
CA SER A 105 -19.01 -3.48 1.56
C SER A 105 -19.18 -3.57 3.09
N VAL A 106 -18.10 -3.58 3.85
CA VAL A 106 -18.10 -3.72 5.31
C VAL A 106 -18.25 -2.34 5.94
N ALA A 107 -19.30 -2.17 6.76
CA ALA A 107 -19.55 -0.92 7.48
C ALA A 107 -18.47 -0.65 8.55
N GLU A 108 -18.25 0.62 8.88
CA GLU A 108 -17.40 0.99 10.02
C GLU A 108 -17.91 0.32 11.32
N GLY A 109 -17.00 -0.22 12.12
CA GLY A 109 -17.33 -0.95 13.35
C GLY A 109 -17.72 -2.42 13.14
N ALA A 110 -17.82 -2.91 11.90
CA ALA A 110 -18.13 -4.30 11.59
C ALA A 110 -16.89 -5.10 11.19
N THR A 111 -17.00 -6.43 11.24
CA THR A 111 -16.03 -7.37 10.69
C THR A 111 -16.60 -8.00 9.43
N GLY A 112 -15.79 -8.11 8.39
CA GLY A 112 -16.14 -8.76 7.14
C GLY A 112 -14.90 -9.12 6.34
N PRO A 113 -15.03 -9.50 5.05
CA PRO A 113 -13.90 -9.90 4.23
C PRO A 113 -12.78 -8.84 4.22
N VAL A 114 -11.52 -9.28 4.20
CA VAL A 114 -10.35 -8.37 4.10
C VAL A 114 -10.43 -7.52 2.83
N LYS A 115 -9.93 -6.27 2.89
CA LYS A 115 -9.66 -5.53 1.65
C LYS A 115 -8.45 -6.13 0.96
N ARG A 116 -8.66 -6.72 -0.22
CA ARG A 116 -7.62 -7.30 -1.06
C ARG A 116 -7.75 -6.82 -2.49
N SER A 117 -6.67 -6.30 -3.07
CA SER A 117 -6.61 -5.97 -4.50
C SER A 117 -6.15 -7.17 -5.34
N GLY A 118 -6.35 -7.10 -6.66
CA GLY A 118 -5.91 -8.15 -7.60
C GLY A 118 -4.39 -8.35 -7.66
N SER A 119 -3.60 -7.41 -7.13
CA SER A 119 -2.14 -7.54 -6.98
C SER A 119 -1.72 -8.18 -5.64
N CYS A 120 -2.67 -8.68 -4.86
CA CYS A 120 -2.48 -9.16 -3.50
C CYS A 120 -2.02 -8.07 -2.51
N GLY A 121 -2.49 -6.83 -2.70
CA GLY A 121 -2.32 -5.75 -1.73
C GLY A 121 -3.43 -5.78 -0.68
N TYR A 122 -3.07 -5.64 0.60
CA TYR A 122 -4.00 -5.79 1.72
C TYR A 122 -4.20 -4.51 2.54
N GLY A 123 -5.46 -4.28 2.93
CA GLY A 123 -5.83 -3.24 3.90
C GLY A 123 -5.65 -1.81 3.42
N ALA A 124 -5.61 -0.88 4.38
CA ALA A 124 -5.61 0.56 4.11
C ALA A 124 -4.33 1.02 3.39
N MET A 125 -3.19 0.39 3.70
CA MET A 125 -1.88 0.70 3.13
C MET A 125 -1.52 -0.14 1.89
N GLN A 126 -2.44 -1.03 1.45
CA GLN A 126 -2.27 -1.95 0.31
C GLN A 126 -0.93 -2.71 0.32
N ILE A 127 -0.59 -3.32 1.44
CA ILE A 127 0.69 -4.02 1.60
C ILE A 127 0.76 -5.25 0.69
N THR A 128 1.73 -5.27 -0.23
CA THR A 128 2.01 -6.41 -1.13
C THR A 128 3.30 -7.16 -0.75
N SER A 129 4.24 -6.51 -0.06
CA SER A 129 5.55 -7.09 0.29
C SER A 129 5.37 -8.32 1.17
N GLY A 130 5.77 -9.49 0.65
CA GLY A 130 5.61 -10.77 1.35
C GLY A 130 4.15 -11.24 1.49
N MET A 131 3.23 -10.66 0.70
CA MET A 131 1.79 -11.00 0.70
C MET A 131 1.34 -11.68 -0.60
N ARG A 132 2.27 -11.96 -1.52
CA ARG A 132 1.97 -12.59 -2.81
C ARG A 132 1.59 -14.05 -2.65
N ASN A 133 2.33 -14.82 -1.85
CA ASN A 133 2.06 -16.24 -1.63
C ASN A 133 1.98 -16.56 -0.13
N PRO A 134 1.18 -17.56 0.28
CA PRO A 134 1.22 -18.08 1.65
C PRO A 134 2.64 -18.54 2.01
N GLY A 135 3.17 -18.06 3.14
CA GLY A 135 4.49 -18.46 3.64
C GLY A 135 5.68 -17.60 3.17
N ASP A 136 5.49 -16.63 2.26
CA ASP A 136 6.53 -15.63 1.94
C ASP A 136 6.95 -14.81 3.17
N LEU A 137 6.04 -14.69 4.13
CA LEU A 137 6.27 -14.22 5.50
C LEU A 137 5.69 -15.23 6.49
N PRO A 138 6.08 -15.19 7.77
CA PRO A 138 5.44 -16.01 8.79
C PRO A 138 3.91 -15.88 8.72
N PRO A 139 3.13 -16.97 8.74
CA PRO A 139 1.68 -16.92 8.49
C PRO A 139 0.95 -15.94 9.42
N HIS A 140 1.35 -15.85 10.69
CA HIS A 140 0.80 -14.89 11.64
C HIS A 140 1.07 -13.43 11.24
N THR A 141 2.24 -13.13 10.66
CA THR A 141 2.56 -11.81 10.10
C THR A 141 1.63 -11.48 8.94
N GLN A 142 1.45 -12.41 7.99
CA GLN A 142 0.55 -12.21 6.85
C GLN A 142 -0.89 -11.97 7.32
N GLN A 143 -1.35 -12.75 8.30
CA GLN A 143 -2.68 -12.60 8.87
C GLN A 143 -2.87 -11.21 9.51
N ARG A 144 -1.89 -10.72 10.27
CA ARG A 144 -1.98 -9.39 10.89
C ARG A 144 -1.93 -8.27 9.88
N ILE A 145 -1.14 -8.36 8.80
CA ILE A 145 -1.15 -7.38 7.71
C ILE A 145 -2.56 -7.24 7.11
N GLY A 146 -3.28 -8.35 6.93
CA GLY A 146 -4.62 -8.35 6.35
C GLY A 146 -5.75 -8.02 7.33
N ALA A 147 -5.65 -8.42 8.60
CA ALA A 147 -6.76 -8.34 9.56
C ALA A 147 -6.65 -7.21 10.59
N ASP A 148 -5.43 -6.76 10.92
CA ASP A 148 -5.15 -5.77 11.98
C ASP A 148 -4.78 -4.42 11.33
N TYR A 149 -5.69 -3.44 11.40
CA TYR A 149 -5.50 -2.13 10.78
C TYR A 149 -4.32 -1.34 11.37
N ARG A 150 -3.96 -1.58 12.65
CA ARG A 150 -2.80 -0.93 13.28
C ARG A 150 -1.51 -1.58 12.80
N TYR A 151 -1.50 -2.91 12.63
CA TYR A 151 -0.38 -3.63 12.02
C TYR A 151 -0.18 -3.25 10.56
N ASN A 152 -1.27 -3.10 9.80
CA ASN A 152 -1.23 -2.63 8.42
C ASN A 152 -0.65 -1.21 8.31
N ALA A 153 -1.10 -0.28 9.16
CA ALA A 153 -0.57 1.08 9.24
C ALA A 153 0.92 1.11 9.62
N ALA A 154 1.32 0.35 10.64
CA ALA A 154 2.71 0.24 11.08
C ALA A 154 3.62 -0.34 9.99
N TRP A 155 3.18 -1.39 9.28
CA TRP A 155 3.92 -1.97 8.17
C TRP A 155 4.07 -0.98 7.01
N GLY A 156 3.02 -0.21 6.69
CA GLY A 156 3.09 0.85 5.69
C GLY A 156 4.06 1.97 6.08
N ALA A 157 4.07 2.38 7.34
CA ALA A 157 5.03 3.36 7.86
C ALA A 157 6.48 2.82 7.80
N GLN A 158 6.68 1.56 8.18
CA GLN A 158 7.98 0.89 8.06
C GLN A 158 8.47 0.91 6.60
N LEU A 159 7.63 0.49 5.64
CA LEU A 159 7.99 0.50 4.22
C LEU A 159 8.33 1.90 3.72
N LEU A 160 7.56 2.94 4.10
CA LEU A 160 7.86 4.31 3.71
C LEU A 160 9.21 4.79 4.27
N ALA A 161 9.53 4.45 5.53
CA ALA A 161 10.82 4.75 6.13
C ALA A 161 11.97 4.00 5.43
N GLU A 162 11.77 2.75 5.04
CA GLU A 162 12.74 1.99 4.24
C GLU A 162 12.96 2.63 2.86
N LYS A 163 11.90 3.10 2.20
CA LYS A 163 12.01 3.84 0.92
C LYS A 163 12.74 5.16 1.08
N TRP A 164 12.46 5.90 2.15
CA TRP A 164 13.21 7.09 2.52
C TRP A 164 14.70 6.77 2.69
N ASN A 165 15.03 5.73 3.46
CA ASN A 165 16.42 5.32 3.75
C ASN A 165 17.17 4.84 2.51
N ALA A 166 16.48 4.28 1.52
CA ALA A 166 17.08 3.83 0.26
C ALA A 166 17.39 4.97 -0.74
N GLY A 167 17.10 6.24 -0.39
CA GLY A 167 17.31 7.39 -1.28
C GLY A 167 18.71 7.46 -1.92
N ASP A 168 19.78 7.34 -1.12
CA ASP A 168 21.15 7.41 -1.65
C ASP A 168 21.49 6.22 -2.56
N PHE A 169 20.97 5.02 -2.25
CA PHE A 169 21.17 3.83 -3.08
C PHE A 169 20.59 4.03 -4.49
N PHE A 170 19.45 4.72 -4.60
CA PHE A 170 18.84 5.05 -5.88
C PHE A 170 19.32 6.40 -6.47
N GLY A 171 20.16 7.16 -5.76
CA GLY A 171 20.48 8.54 -6.10
C GLY A 171 19.25 9.46 -6.10
N ALA A 172 18.16 9.06 -5.44
CA ALA A 172 16.85 9.70 -5.46
C ALA A 172 16.60 10.41 -4.13
N VAL A 173 17.26 11.56 -3.95
CA VAL A 173 17.17 12.39 -2.75
C VAL A 173 16.73 13.79 -3.16
N MET A 174 15.90 14.42 -2.33
CA MET A 174 15.48 15.81 -2.52
C MET A 174 16.02 16.70 -1.42
N GLY A 175 16.60 17.84 -1.82
CA GLY A 175 17.18 18.81 -0.90
C GLY A 175 18.30 18.22 -0.04
N ASP A 176 18.27 18.55 1.24
CA ASP A 176 19.22 18.06 2.25
C ASP A 176 18.71 16.82 3.00
N ARG A 177 17.61 16.20 2.53
CA ARG A 177 16.99 15.03 3.18
C ARG A 177 16.64 15.28 4.66
N ASN A 178 16.15 16.48 4.97
CA ASN A 178 15.57 16.76 6.28
C ASN A 178 14.12 16.20 6.37
N PRO A 179 13.84 15.23 7.25
CA PRO A 179 12.51 14.60 7.36
C PRO A 179 11.42 15.53 7.92
N SER A 180 11.77 16.67 8.53
CA SER A 180 10.82 17.70 8.95
C SER A 180 10.36 18.62 7.81
N VAL A 181 10.86 18.43 6.58
CA VAL A 181 10.44 19.18 5.39
C VAL A 181 9.62 18.26 4.48
N GLY A 182 8.38 18.64 4.19
CA GLY A 182 7.43 17.76 3.53
C GLY A 182 7.85 17.38 2.11
N GLU A 183 8.36 18.36 1.36
CA GLU A 183 8.82 18.13 -0.01
C GLU A 183 9.95 17.10 -0.09
N HIS A 184 10.81 16.99 0.95
CA HIS A 184 11.92 16.03 0.91
C HIS A 184 11.45 14.57 0.86
N TRP A 185 10.19 14.29 1.22
CA TRP A 185 9.59 12.97 1.14
C TRP A 185 9.16 12.57 -0.28
N TYR A 186 9.26 13.46 -1.27
CA TYR A 186 8.79 13.23 -2.64
C TYR A 186 9.24 11.88 -3.22
N TYR A 187 10.53 11.57 -3.12
CA TYR A 187 11.05 10.30 -3.63
C TYR A 187 10.63 9.08 -2.82
N ALA A 188 10.50 9.20 -1.49
CA ALA A 188 10.01 8.11 -0.67
C ALA A 188 8.54 7.78 -1.00
N VAL A 189 7.71 8.80 -1.23
CA VAL A 189 6.32 8.65 -1.66
C VAL A 189 6.24 8.02 -3.06
N TRP A 190 7.02 8.50 -4.03
CA TRP A 190 7.07 7.89 -5.35
C TRP A 190 7.55 6.42 -5.26
N ALA A 191 8.60 6.15 -4.49
CA ALA A 191 9.13 4.80 -4.28
C ALA A 191 8.15 3.86 -3.56
N TYR A 192 7.20 4.38 -2.79
CA TYR A 192 6.14 3.59 -2.15
C TYR A 192 5.30 2.86 -3.20
N ASN A 193 4.94 3.54 -4.28
CA ASN A 193 4.23 2.95 -5.43
C ASN A 193 5.15 2.38 -6.51
N GLN A 194 6.48 2.47 -6.32
CA GLN A 194 7.58 2.02 -7.21
C GLN A 194 8.06 3.06 -8.24
N PHE A 195 9.38 3.06 -8.46
CA PHE A 195 10.08 3.78 -9.53
C PHE A 195 9.93 3.08 -10.88
N THR A 196 8.73 3.16 -11.46
CA THR A 196 8.45 2.65 -12.81
C THR A 196 8.27 3.79 -13.79
N PHE A 197 8.43 3.52 -15.10
CA PHE A 197 8.11 4.49 -16.15
C PHE A 197 6.65 4.95 -16.07
N ARG A 198 5.72 4.05 -15.70
CA ARG A 198 4.32 4.39 -15.48
C ARG A 198 4.13 5.47 -14.42
N ASN A 199 4.92 5.43 -13.35
CA ASN A 199 4.80 6.39 -12.23
C ASN A 199 5.65 7.65 -12.42
N ASN A 200 6.43 7.74 -13.50
CA ASN A 200 7.20 8.94 -13.79
C ASN A 200 6.26 10.11 -14.14
N PRO A 201 6.38 11.29 -13.49
CA PRO A 201 5.55 12.45 -13.82
C PRO A 201 5.70 12.96 -15.26
N ASN A 202 6.80 12.60 -15.92
CA ASN A 202 7.07 12.93 -17.32
C ASN A 202 6.66 11.83 -18.29
N ASN A 203 5.94 10.80 -17.82
CA ASN A 203 5.31 9.85 -18.71
C ASN A 203 4.28 10.56 -19.62
N PRO A 204 4.37 10.42 -20.95
CA PRO A 204 3.47 11.06 -21.91
C PRO A 204 2.02 10.54 -21.87
N ASP A 205 1.75 9.41 -21.21
CA ASP A 205 0.38 8.92 -20.97
C ASP A 205 -0.43 9.89 -20.09
N TYR A 206 0.25 10.71 -19.28
CA TYR A 206 -0.40 11.76 -18.51
C TYR A 206 -0.57 13.04 -19.35
N PRO A 207 -1.72 13.74 -19.27
CA PRO A 207 -1.90 15.00 -19.99
C PRO A 207 -0.79 16.01 -19.63
N ALA A 208 -0.17 16.59 -20.65
CA ALA A 208 0.99 17.48 -20.48
C ALA A 208 0.64 18.74 -19.68
N ASN A 209 -0.56 19.28 -19.90
CA ASN A 209 -1.12 20.48 -19.27
C ASN A 209 -2.11 20.16 -18.13
N ARG A 210 -2.02 18.97 -17.51
CA ARG A 210 -2.86 18.65 -16.35
C ARG A 210 -2.67 19.71 -15.25
N PRO A 211 -3.75 20.24 -14.65
CA PRO A 211 -3.63 21.15 -13.50
C PRO A 211 -3.08 20.39 -12.29
N THR A 212 -2.81 21.08 -11.18
CA THR A 212 -2.55 20.38 -9.91
C THR A 212 -3.78 19.55 -9.52
N PHE A 213 -3.57 18.30 -9.09
CA PHE A 213 -4.65 17.43 -8.62
C PHE A 213 -5.29 18.00 -7.34
N ASP A 214 -6.61 18.12 -7.32
CA ASP A 214 -7.39 18.60 -6.15
C ASP A 214 -8.34 17.56 -5.56
N GLY A 215 -8.29 16.33 -6.08
CA GLY A 215 -9.16 15.24 -5.64
C GLY A 215 -10.45 15.07 -6.46
N THR A 216 -10.79 16.02 -7.34
CA THR A 216 -11.99 15.95 -8.20
C THR A 216 -11.69 15.39 -9.59
N GLN A 217 -10.44 15.43 -10.04
CA GLN A 217 -10.06 14.94 -11.37
C GLN A 217 -9.96 13.40 -11.42
N SER A 218 -9.90 12.86 -12.65
CA SER A 218 -9.60 11.45 -12.86
C SER A 218 -8.19 11.10 -12.37
N LYS A 219 -8.09 10.16 -11.43
CA LYS A 219 -6.79 9.68 -10.90
C LYS A 219 -5.88 9.11 -12.00
N ALA A 220 -6.45 8.55 -13.07
CA ALA A 220 -5.68 7.95 -14.15
C ALA A 220 -4.82 8.97 -14.92
N ASN A 221 -5.11 10.26 -14.79
CA ASN A 221 -4.39 11.35 -15.45
C ASN A 221 -3.19 11.86 -14.64
N TYR A 222 -2.90 11.26 -13.49
CA TYR A 222 -1.87 11.73 -12.56
C TYR A 222 -0.98 10.58 -12.08
N PRO A 223 0.34 10.82 -11.95
CA PRO A 223 1.22 9.87 -11.30
C PRO A 223 0.97 9.86 -9.78
N TYR A 224 1.43 8.79 -9.13
CA TYR A 224 1.13 8.49 -7.74
C TYR A 224 1.41 9.63 -6.75
N GLN A 225 2.60 10.22 -6.82
CA GLN A 225 3.03 11.31 -5.95
C GLN A 225 2.17 12.58 -6.11
N GLU A 226 1.65 12.87 -7.32
CA GLU A 226 0.74 13.99 -7.53
C GLU A 226 -0.64 13.72 -6.90
N LEU A 227 -1.10 12.46 -6.90
CA LEU A 227 -2.31 12.06 -6.17
C LEU A 227 -2.16 12.24 -4.66
N VAL A 228 -1.01 11.80 -4.12
CA VAL A 228 -0.71 11.94 -2.68
C VAL A 228 -0.64 13.42 -2.30
N TRP A 229 0.07 14.25 -3.06
CA TRP A 229 0.14 15.70 -2.83
C TRP A 229 -1.24 16.36 -2.90
N GLY A 230 -2.03 16.03 -3.93
CA GLY A 230 -3.33 16.65 -4.12
C GLY A 230 -4.33 16.28 -3.02
N TYR A 231 -4.36 15.02 -2.57
CA TYR A 231 -5.20 14.64 -1.42
C TYR A 231 -4.67 15.20 -0.09
N MET A 232 -3.36 15.38 0.05
CA MET A 232 -2.80 16.01 1.23
C MET A 232 -3.26 17.46 1.35
N ALA A 233 -3.28 18.19 0.24
CA ALA A 233 -3.79 19.57 0.15
C ALA A 233 -5.32 19.65 0.14
N ASN A 234 -6.01 18.60 -0.31
CA ASN A 234 -7.47 18.54 -0.43
C ASN A 234 -8.01 17.24 0.18
N PRO A 235 -8.04 17.13 1.52
CA PRO A 235 -8.41 15.92 2.20
C PRO A 235 -9.87 15.53 1.87
N PRO A 236 -10.12 14.25 1.57
CA PRO A 236 -11.48 13.74 1.43
C PRO A 236 -12.31 14.00 2.69
N LYS A 237 -13.62 14.06 2.52
CA LYS A 237 -14.57 14.29 3.61
C LYS A 237 -15.40 13.05 3.89
N ARG A 238 -15.68 12.75 5.16
CA ARG A 238 -16.72 11.80 5.59
C ARG A 238 -17.68 12.53 6.51
N GLY A 239 -18.98 12.44 6.23
CA GLY A 239 -20.00 13.22 6.95
C GLY A 239 -19.78 14.73 6.85
N GLY A 240 -19.21 15.23 5.74
CA GLY A 240 -18.89 16.65 5.55
C GLY A 240 -17.60 17.14 6.24
N VAL A 241 -16.97 16.31 7.08
CA VAL A 241 -15.74 16.66 7.81
C VAL A 241 -14.52 16.10 7.09
N ALA A 242 -13.50 16.95 6.88
CA ALA A 242 -12.22 16.54 6.30
C ALA A 242 -11.53 15.49 7.18
N LEU A 243 -10.95 14.46 6.56
CA LEU A 243 -10.31 13.38 7.30
C LEU A 243 -9.04 13.84 8.06
N TRP A 244 -8.37 14.88 7.59
CA TRP A 244 -7.24 15.56 8.25
C TRP A 244 -7.19 17.04 7.89
N THR A 245 -6.34 17.80 8.58
CA THR A 245 -6.05 19.20 8.25
C THR A 245 -5.28 19.27 6.92
N PRO A 246 -5.73 20.07 5.94
CA PRO A 246 -5.03 20.27 4.68
C PRO A 246 -3.57 20.70 4.87
N VAL A 247 -2.66 20.10 4.09
CA VAL A 247 -1.25 20.53 4.00
C VAL A 247 -0.90 20.66 2.52
N ALA A 248 -0.67 21.89 2.07
CA ALA A 248 -0.27 22.18 0.70
C ALA A 248 1.26 22.21 0.60
N LEU A 249 1.83 21.25 -0.14
CA LEU A 249 3.27 21.18 -0.42
C LEU A 249 3.53 21.51 -1.89
N GLY A 250 4.74 22.00 -2.18
CA GLY A 250 5.20 22.17 -3.55
C GLY A 250 5.51 20.83 -4.20
N LEU A 251 5.19 20.68 -5.48
CA LEU A 251 5.77 19.63 -6.34
C LEU A 251 7.08 20.16 -6.95
N PRO A 252 8.08 19.29 -7.20
CA PRO A 252 9.27 19.70 -7.94
C PRO A 252 8.90 20.13 -9.36
N ASP A 253 9.72 21.02 -9.94
CA ASP A 253 9.62 21.34 -11.36
C ASP A 253 9.84 20.04 -12.16
N ARG A 254 8.86 19.71 -13.01
CA ARG A 254 8.89 18.54 -13.88
C ARG A 254 10.10 18.54 -14.81
N ALA A 255 10.62 19.71 -15.19
CA ALA A 255 11.83 19.81 -16.02
C ALA A 255 13.09 19.27 -15.31
N LEU A 256 13.09 19.23 -13.98
CA LEU A 256 14.18 18.66 -13.18
C LEU A 256 14.05 17.14 -12.98
N VAL A 257 12.88 16.56 -13.29
CA VAL A 257 12.66 15.12 -13.13
C VAL A 257 13.12 14.37 -14.37
N GLY A 258 14.17 13.57 -14.22
CA GLY A 258 14.69 12.73 -15.30
C GLY A 258 13.77 11.57 -15.68
N GLN A 259 14.19 10.82 -16.71
CA GLN A 259 13.56 9.55 -17.09
C GLN A 259 13.67 8.50 -15.97
N THR A 260 14.79 8.54 -15.25
CA THR A 260 15.00 7.81 -14.00
C THR A 260 15.04 8.79 -12.82
N PRO A 261 14.68 8.35 -11.60
CA PRO A 261 14.90 9.13 -10.39
C PRO A 261 16.36 9.58 -10.26
N GLY A 262 16.56 10.77 -9.74
CA GLY A 262 17.88 11.39 -9.54
C GLY A 262 17.78 12.47 -8.46
N PRO A 263 18.88 13.17 -8.14
CA PRO A 263 18.85 14.19 -7.09
C PRO A 263 18.00 15.39 -7.53
N LEU A 264 17.15 15.87 -6.62
CA LEU A 264 16.41 17.12 -6.79
C LEU A 264 16.93 18.17 -5.81
N PRO A 265 16.99 19.46 -6.22
CA PRO A 265 17.43 20.52 -5.34
C PRO A 265 16.44 20.71 -4.19
N ARG A 266 16.88 21.44 -3.16
CA ARG A 266 15.99 21.91 -2.10
C ARG A 266 14.89 22.78 -2.72
N PRO A 267 13.61 22.59 -2.35
CA PRO A 267 12.54 23.47 -2.80
C PRO A 267 12.83 24.92 -2.42
N ALA A 268 12.46 25.86 -3.29
CA ALA A 268 12.61 27.29 -3.01
C ALA A 268 11.81 27.74 -1.77
N ALA A 269 10.64 27.15 -1.55
CA ALA A 269 9.79 27.36 -0.38
C ALA A 269 9.52 26.00 0.31
N PRO A 270 10.45 25.53 1.17
CA PRO A 270 10.26 24.28 1.89
C PRO A 270 9.23 24.47 3.01
N HIS A 271 8.32 23.51 3.17
CA HIS A 271 7.29 23.57 4.22
C HIS A 271 7.66 22.65 5.38
N PRO A 272 7.83 23.20 6.59
CA PRO A 272 7.93 22.39 7.80
C PRO A 272 6.64 21.59 8.00
N VAL A 273 6.80 20.32 8.28
CA VAL A 273 5.70 19.40 8.57
C VAL A 273 6.05 18.55 9.77
N ALA A 274 5.05 18.23 10.56
CA ALA A 274 5.17 17.40 11.74
C ALA A 274 3.99 16.44 11.84
N CYS A 275 4.13 15.43 12.68
CA CYS A 275 3.00 14.57 13.00
C CYS A 275 2.30 15.10 14.24
N VAL A 276 1.52 16.18 14.13
CA VAL A 276 0.77 16.72 15.28
C VAL A 276 -0.46 15.87 15.54
N ALA A 277 -0.70 15.47 16.79
CA ALA A 277 -1.88 14.69 17.14
C ALA A 277 -3.12 15.53 16.88
N ALA A 278 -4.13 14.95 16.21
CA ALA A 278 -5.43 15.60 16.20
C ALA A 278 -5.91 15.70 17.65
N VAL A 279 -6.30 16.90 18.10
CA VAL A 279 -6.94 17.07 19.41
C VAL A 279 -8.30 16.39 19.32
N SER A 280 -8.36 15.12 19.70
CA SER A 280 -9.63 14.42 19.84
C SER A 280 -10.34 14.96 21.07
N PRO A 281 -11.63 15.36 21.01
CA PRO A 281 -12.42 15.45 22.22
C PRO A 281 -12.42 14.07 22.92
N PRO A 282 -12.47 14.01 24.25
CA PRO A 282 -12.30 12.78 25.00
C PRO A 282 -13.32 11.72 24.53
N LEU A 283 -12.81 10.54 24.15
CA LEU A 283 -13.64 9.38 23.85
C LEU A 283 -14.40 8.97 25.12
N ASP A 284 -15.73 8.91 25.05
CA ASP A 284 -16.54 8.39 26.15
C ASP A 284 -16.24 6.89 26.34
N ARG A 285 -15.50 6.59 27.42
CA ARG A 285 -15.07 5.24 27.80
C ARG A 285 -16.23 4.30 28.15
N ARG A 286 -17.49 4.74 28.09
CA ARG A 286 -18.67 3.94 28.47
C ARG A 286 -19.12 2.90 27.44
N LEU A 287 -18.57 2.89 26.22
CA LEU A 287 -19.01 1.95 25.17
C LEU A 287 -18.16 0.68 25.01
N PHE A 288 -17.11 0.50 25.81
CA PHE A 288 -16.27 -0.71 25.80
C PHE A 288 -16.37 -1.47 27.13
N PHE A 289 -17.55 -2.00 27.43
CA PHE A 289 -17.65 -3.21 28.27
C PHE A 289 -18.52 -4.22 27.54
N PRO A 290 -18.02 -5.43 27.25
CA PRO A 290 -18.88 -6.51 26.78
C PRO A 290 -19.90 -6.80 27.89
N HIS A 291 -21.18 -6.80 27.55
CA HIS A 291 -22.24 -7.30 28.41
C HIS A 291 -21.86 -8.71 28.88
N THR A 292 -21.53 -8.84 30.16
CA THR A 292 -21.41 -10.13 30.82
C THR A 292 -22.76 -10.83 30.73
N ALA A 293 -22.74 -11.99 30.08
CA ALA A 293 -23.87 -12.90 30.01
C ALA A 293 -24.36 -13.23 31.43
N LYS A 294 -25.66 -13.02 31.68
CA LYS A 294 -26.36 -13.58 32.84
C LYS A 294 -26.20 -15.11 32.81
N ARG A 295 -25.51 -15.67 33.80
CA ARG A 295 -25.64 -17.09 34.18
C ARG A 295 -26.90 -17.26 35.03
N ALA A 296 -27.59 -18.36 34.78
CA ALA A 296 -28.78 -18.83 35.48
C ALA A 296 -28.48 -19.44 36.86
N GLY A 297 -29.48 -19.39 37.75
CA GLY A 297 -29.76 -20.34 38.85
C GLY A 297 -28.94 -20.17 40.14
N ILE A 298 -29.58 -19.77 41.24
CA ILE A 298 -30.21 -20.63 42.26
C ILE A 298 -31.49 -19.92 42.71
#